data_AF-A0AAW9RBV4-F1
#
_entry.id   AF-A0AAW9RBV4-F1
#
_cell.length_a   1.000
_cell.length_b   1.000
_cell.length_c   1.000
_cell.angle_alpha   90.00
_cell.angle_beta   90.00
_cell.angle_gamma   90.00
#
_symmetry.space_group_name_H-M   'P 1'
#
loop_
_entity.id
_entity.type
_entity.pdbx_description
1 polymer ?
#
loop_
_entity_poly.entity_id
_entity_poly.type
_entity_poly.pdbx_seq_one_letter_code
_entity_poly.pdbx_strand_id
1 'polypeptide(L)'
;MEIIAVIAVVIVVAVLPVKFAAGLMGAGRAGFGWALVAVIFQGVASGLTRGLTSSPAVAIIVAVVVGSAIYAFILDTTFVKGFLIGVIATFIAVVVVLVLASIFAVSGGAT
;
A
#
# COMPACT_ATOMS: atom_id res chain seq x y z
N MET A 1 -12.19 -13.26 18.47
CA MET A 1 -12.69 -11.91 18.14
C MET A 1 -11.53 -10.93 17.90
N GLU A 2 -10.54 -10.88 18.79
CA GLU A 2 -9.38 -9.98 18.68
C GLU A 2 -8.56 -10.14 17.39
N ILE A 3 -8.20 -11.38 17.00
CA ILE A 3 -7.43 -11.64 15.76
C ILE A 3 -8.18 -11.14 14.50
N ILE A 4 -9.50 -11.34 14.45
CA ILE A 4 -10.32 -10.89 13.31
C ILE A 4 -10.34 -9.36 13.24
N ALA A 5 -10.43 -8.69 14.38
CA ALA A 5 -10.38 -7.23 14.44
C ALA A 5 -9.02 -6.68 13.99
N VAL A 6 -7.91 -7.30 14.41
CA VAL A 6 -6.55 -6.90 13.99
C VAL A 6 -6.38 -7.07 12.48
N ILE A 7 -6.79 -8.21 11.92
CA ILE A 7 -6.72 -8.45 10.46
C ILE A 7 -7.54 -7.42 9.70
N ALA A 8 -8.76 -7.12 10.15
CA ALA A 8 -9.60 -6.12 9.51
C ALA A 8 -8.95 -4.73 9.52
N VAL A 9 -8.36 -4.31 10.65
CA VAL A 9 -7.64 -3.04 10.75
C VAL A 9 -6.46 -2.98 9.79
N VAL A 10 -5.63 -4.04 9.73
CA VAL A 10 -4.47 -4.10 8.83
C VAL A 10 -4.91 -3.98 7.36
N ILE A 11 -5.97 -4.71 6.98
CA ILE A 11 -6.53 -4.63 5.62
C ILE A 11 -6.99 -3.22 5.32
N VAL A 12 -7.74 -2.59 6.21
CA VAL A 12 -8.25 -1.23 6.01
C VAL A 12 -7.10 -0.23 5.87
N VAL A 13 -6.10 -0.30 6.76
CA VAL A 13 -4.93 0.60 6.75
C VAL A 13 -4.08 0.40 5.49
N ALA A 14 -3.96 -0.83 4.98
CA ALA A 14 -3.20 -1.10 3.75
C ALA A 14 -3.97 -0.72 2.47
N VAL A 15 -5.28 -0.97 2.43
CA VAL A 15 -6.10 -0.85 1.22
C VAL A 15 -6.65 0.56 1.03
N LEU A 16 -7.03 1.26 2.11
CA LEU A 16 -7.58 2.61 1.99
C LEU A 16 -6.63 3.61 1.30
N PRO A 17 -5.33 3.68 1.64
CA PRO A 17 -4.40 4.59 0.97
C PRO A 17 -4.34 4.35 -0.53
N VAL A 18 -4.28 3.09 -0.95
CA VAL A 18 -4.24 2.70 -2.38
C VAL A 18 -5.56 3.08 -3.06
N LYS A 19 -6.70 2.82 -2.41
CA LYS A 19 -8.02 3.21 -2.93
C LYS A 19 -8.13 4.74 -3.11
N PHE A 20 -7.72 5.51 -2.11
CA PHE A 20 -7.76 6.97 -2.19
C PHE A 20 -6.82 7.50 -3.27
N ALA A 21 -5.59 6.99 -3.34
CA ALA A 21 -4.64 7.34 -4.39
C ALA A 21 -5.16 7.00 -5.79
N ALA A 22 -5.76 5.81 -5.98
CA ALA A 22 -6.36 5.40 -7.24
C ALA A 22 -7.54 6.29 -7.65
N GLY A 23 -8.39 6.66 -6.68
CA GLY A 23 -9.51 7.58 -6.90
C GLY A 23 -9.04 8.98 -7.31
N LEU A 24 -8.01 9.50 -6.65
CA LEU A 24 -7.41 10.81 -6.98
C LEU A 24 -6.79 10.83 -8.38
N MET A 25 -6.22 9.71 -8.82
CA MET A 25 -5.57 9.58 -10.14
C MET A 25 -6.54 9.25 -11.28
N GLY A 26 -7.84 9.11 -10.99
CA GLY A 26 -8.87 8.76 -11.96
C GLY A 26 -8.64 7.38 -12.58
N ALA A 27 -8.33 6.39 -11.75
CA ALA A 27 -8.18 5.00 -12.18
C ALA A 27 -9.52 4.41 -12.62
N GLY A 28 -9.53 3.58 -13.67
CA GLY A 28 -10.75 2.92 -14.15
C GLY A 28 -11.37 2.01 -13.08
N ARG A 29 -10.54 1.39 -12.24
CA ARG A 29 -10.94 0.47 -11.17
C ARG A 29 -10.47 0.93 -9.79
N ALA A 30 -10.95 2.07 -9.32
CA ALA A 30 -10.63 2.63 -7.99
C ALA A 30 -11.45 2.03 -6.82
N GLY A 31 -12.17 0.92 -7.03
CA GLY A 31 -13.00 0.28 -6.00
C GLY A 31 -12.17 -0.41 -4.90
N PHE A 32 -12.77 -0.61 -3.72
CA PHE A 32 -12.10 -1.28 -2.59
C PHE A 32 -11.63 -2.71 -2.94
N GLY A 33 -12.45 -3.49 -3.65
CA GLY A 33 -12.07 -4.85 -4.07
C GLY A 33 -10.85 -4.87 -4.98
N TRP A 34 -10.79 -3.98 -5.96
CA TRP A 34 -9.64 -3.86 -6.87
C TRP A 34 -8.39 -3.35 -6.14
N ALA A 35 -8.54 -2.38 -5.24
CA ALA A 35 -7.44 -1.91 -4.39
C ALA A 35 -6.92 -3.02 -3.46
N LEU A 36 -7.80 -3.86 -2.90
CA LEU A 36 -7.40 -5.01 -2.10
C LEU A 36 -6.59 -6.01 -2.92
N VAL A 37 -7.07 -6.38 -4.11
CA VAL A 37 -6.33 -7.26 -5.03
C VAL A 37 -4.97 -6.66 -5.36
N ALA A 38 -4.91 -5.36 -5.67
CA ALA A 38 -3.66 -4.67 -5.94
C ALA A 38 -2.65 -4.76 -4.79
N VAL A 39 -3.11 -4.53 -3.55
CA VAL A 39 -2.28 -4.65 -2.34
C VAL A 39 -1.80 -6.09 -2.12
N ILE A 40 -2.65 -7.09 -2.36
CA ILE A 40 -2.27 -8.50 -2.22
C ILE A 40 -1.15 -8.85 -3.22
N PHE A 41 -1.32 -8.52 -4.50
CA PHE A 41 -0.30 -8.77 -5.52
C PHE A 41 0.98 -8.00 -5.26
N GLN A 42 0.89 -6.75 -4.79
CA GLN A 42 2.05 -5.97 -4.37
C GLN A 42 2.79 -6.64 -3.21
N GLY A 43 2.06 -7.19 -2.23
CA GLY A 43 2.62 -7.93 -1.11
C GLY A 43 3.38 -9.17 -1.55
N VAL A 44 2.79 -9.97 -2.45
CA VAL A 44 3.44 -11.15 -3.05
C VAL A 44 4.71 -10.75 -3.79
N ALA A 45 4.64 -9.73 -4.66
CA ALA A 45 5.79 -9.24 -5.40
C ALA A 45 6.91 -8.76 -4.47
N SER A 46 6.57 -8.01 -3.43
CA SER A 46 7.54 -7.52 -2.44
C SER A 46 8.21 -8.67 -1.69
N GLY A 47 7.45 -9.72 -1.34
CA GLY A 47 7.97 -10.94 -0.72
C GLY A 47 8.96 -11.68 -1.62
N LEU A 48 8.60 -11.87 -2.89
CA LEU A 48 9.49 -12.49 -3.88
C LEU A 48 10.76 -11.67 -4.12
N THR A 49 10.65 -10.35 -4.19
CA THR A 49 11.80 -9.46 -4.43
C THR A 49 12.83 -9.58 -3.30
N ARG A 50 12.36 -9.63 -2.04
CA ARG A 50 13.24 -9.83 -0.87
C ARG A 50 13.89 -11.22 -0.83
N GLY A 51 13.24 -12.24 -1.40
CA GLY A 51 13.80 -13.59 -1.51
C GLY A 51 14.86 -13.74 -2.60
N LEU A 52 14.87 -12.85 -3.60
CA LEU A 52 15.73 -12.96 -4.79
C LEU A 52 16.97 -12.05 -4.75
N THR A 53 16.97 -10.98 -3.96
CA THR A 53 18.12 -10.06 -3.89
C THR A 53 18.39 -9.55 -2.48
N SER A 54 19.66 -9.59 -2.08
CA SER A 54 20.15 -9.01 -0.83
C SER A 54 20.54 -7.54 -0.98
N SER A 55 20.59 -7.01 -2.22
CA SER A 55 20.99 -5.63 -2.48
C SER A 55 19.78 -4.68 -2.31
N PRO A 56 19.83 -3.73 -1.36
CA PRO A 56 18.71 -2.83 -1.11
C PRO A 56 18.42 -1.91 -2.30
N ALA A 57 19.45 -1.49 -3.04
CA ALA A 57 19.28 -0.64 -4.22
C ALA A 57 18.50 -1.37 -5.33
N VAL A 58 18.84 -2.63 -5.60
CA VAL A 58 18.15 -3.45 -6.60
C VAL A 58 16.72 -3.75 -6.16
N ALA A 59 16.51 -4.06 -4.89
CA ALA A 59 15.18 -4.30 -4.33
C ALA A 59 14.25 -3.09 -4.48
N ILE A 60 14.75 -1.87 -4.25
CA ILE A 60 13.97 -0.64 -4.39
C ILE A 60 13.56 -0.42 -5.85
N ILE A 61 14.51 -0.51 -6.78
CA ILE A 61 14.23 -0.29 -8.21
C ILE A 61 13.19 -1.31 -8.71
N VAL A 62 13.38 -2.59 -8.37
CA VAL A 62 12.44 -3.65 -8.75
C VAL A 62 11.07 -3.41 -8.11
N ALA A 63 11.01 -3.07 -6.82
CA ALA A 63 9.75 -2.80 -6.14
C ALA A 63 8.98 -1.63 -6.76
N VAL A 64 9.68 -0.58 -7.17
CA VAL A 64 9.07 0.58 -7.85
C VAL A 64 8.54 0.18 -9.23
N VAL A 65 9.34 -0.49 -10.05
CA VAL A 65 8.94 -0.88 -11.41
C VAL A 65 7.80 -1.89 -11.39
N VAL A 66 7.97 -2.96 -10.61
CA VAL A 66 6.97 -4.02 -10.48
C VAL A 66 5.70 -3.47 -9.82
N GLY A 67 5.82 -2.64 -8.78
CA GLY A 67 4.64 -2.08 -8.13
C GLY A 67 3.86 -1.11 -8.99
N SER A 68 4.56 -0.30 -9.79
CA SER A 68 3.92 0.57 -10.78
C SER A 68 3.18 -0.24 -11.85
N ALA A 69 3.78 -1.34 -12.30
CA ALA A 69 3.15 -2.25 -13.26
C ALA A 69 1.92 -2.96 -12.68
N ILE A 70 2.00 -3.44 -11.43
CA ILE A 70 0.89 -4.08 -10.71
C ILE A 70 -0.28 -3.11 -10.57
N TYR A 71 -0.02 -1.89 -10.10
CA TYR A 71 -1.07 -0.87 -9.96
C TYR A 71 -1.65 -0.45 -11.30
N ALA A 72 -0.82 -0.29 -12.34
CA ALA A 72 -1.32 0.02 -13.68
C ALA A 72 -2.24 -1.08 -14.23
N PHE A 73 -1.83 -2.34 -14.09
CA PHE A 73 -2.59 -3.48 -14.62
C PHE A 73 -3.89 -3.74 -13.85
N ILE A 74 -3.83 -3.76 -12.52
CA ILE A 74 -4.99 -4.13 -11.69
C ILE A 74 -6.02 -3.01 -11.60
N LEU A 75 -5.56 -1.76 -11.50
CA LEU A 75 -6.44 -0.59 -11.35
C LEU A 75 -6.89 0.00 -12.70
N ASP A 76 -6.49 -0.62 -13.81
CA ASP A 76 -6.81 -0.21 -15.18
C ASP A 76 -6.38 1.24 -15.45
N THR A 77 -5.07 1.48 -15.35
CA THR A 77 -4.45 2.81 -15.48
C THR A 77 -3.15 2.75 -16.28
N THR A 78 -2.59 3.91 -16.62
CA THR A 78 -1.27 3.97 -17.28
C THR A 78 -0.14 3.72 -16.28
N PHE A 79 1.03 3.26 -16.77
CA PHE A 79 2.21 3.02 -15.92
C PHE A 79 2.59 4.22 -15.05
N VAL A 80 2.54 5.43 -15.63
CA VAL A 80 2.82 6.68 -14.90
C VAL A 80 1.81 6.93 -13.79
N LYS A 81 0.52 6.66 -14.04
CA LYS A 81 -0.51 6.75 -12.99
C LYS A 81 -0.31 5.69 -11.93
N GLY A 82 0.04 4.46 -12.29
CA GLY A 82 0.39 3.39 -11.35
C GLY A 82 1.54 3.76 -10.43
N PHE A 83 2.60 4.39 -10.96
CA PHE A 83 3.70 4.94 -10.17
C PHE A 83 3.22 6.01 -9.19
N LEU A 84 2.45 7.00 -9.67
CA LEU A 84 1.91 8.08 -8.82
C LEU A 84 0.97 7.55 -7.74
N ILE A 85 0.14 6.54 -8.05
CA ILE A 85 -0.69 5.85 -7.07
C ILE A 85 0.19 5.26 -5.96
N GLY A 86 1.30 4.60 -6.32
CA GLY A 86 2.26 4.08 -5.36
C GLY A 86 2.83 5.15 -4.46
N VAL A 87 3.33 6.26 -5.04
CA VAL A 87 3.90 7.38 -4.28
C VAL A 87 2.87 8.01 -3.33
N ILE A 88 1.67 8.30 -3.83
CA ILE A 88 0.59 8.91 -3.03
C ILE A 88 0.13 7.96 -1.93
N ALA A 89 -0.05 6.67 -2.24
CA ALA A 89 -0.46 5.67 -1.26
C ALA A 89 0.60 5.50 -0.16
N THR A 90 1.89 5.49 -0.51
CA THR A 90 2.98 5.46 0.48
C THR A 90 2.96 6.72 1.35
N PHE A 91 2.77 7.91 0.76
CA PHE A 91 2.67 9.15 1.52
C PHE A 91 1.49 9.12 2.51
N ILE A 92 0.30 8.71 2.05
CA ILE A 92 -0.89 8.56 2.91
C ILE A 92 -0.62 7.53 4.01
N ALA A 93 -0.02 6.39 3.68
CA ALA A 93 0.29 5.35 4.67
C ALA A 93 1.25 5.85 5.75
N VAL A 94 2.30 6.60 5.39
CA VAL A 94 3.22 7.21 6.36
C VAL A 94 2.47 8.18 7.27
N VAL A 95 1.62 9.06 6.71
CA VAL A 95 0.81 9.99 7.51
C VAL A 95 -0.11 9.23 8.47
N VAL A 96 -0.81 8.20 8.00
CA VAL A 96 -1.69 7.37 8.83
C VAL A 96 -0.91 6.69 9.95
N VAL A 97 0.26 6.12 9.66
CA VAL A 97 1.12 5.49 10.67
C VAL A 97 1.61 6.50 11.70
N LEU A 98 2.01 7.71 11.30
CA LEU A 98 2.43 8.76 12.22
C LEU A 98 1.29 9.21 13.14
N VAL A 99 0.08 9.35 12.60
CA VAL A 99 -1.12 9.70 13.38
C VAL A 99 -1.50 8.57 14.34
N LEU A 100 -1.47 7.31 13.89
CA LEU A 100 -1.72 6.18 14.78
C LEU A 100 -0.66 6.10 15.89
N ALA A 101 0.62 6.27 15.53
CA ALA A 101 1.71 6.26 16.49
C ALA A 101 1.57 7.36 17.54
N SER A 102 1.14 8.58 17.15
CA SER A 102 0.90 9.67 18.11
C SER A 102 -0.28 9.38 19.04
N ILE A 103 -1.37 8.80 18.53
CA ILE A 103 -2.52 8.38 19.34
C ILE A 103 -2.08 7.33 20.37
N PHE A 104 -1.32 6.32 19.94
CA PHE A 104 -0.83 5.26 20.84
C PHE A 104 0.20 5.79 21.85
N ALA A 105 1.06 6.71 21.45
CA ALA A 105 2.01 7.35 22.36
C ALA A 105 1.29 8.17 23.45
N VAL A 106 0.21 8.87 23.09
CA VAL A 106 -0.62 9.62 24.05
C VAL A 106 -1.41 8.66 24.96
N SER A 107 -1.96 7.56 24.43
CA SER A 107 -2.71 6.58 25.24
C SER A 107 -1.80 5.72 26.13
N GLY A 108 -0.57 5.46 25.69
CA GLY A 108 0.43 4.67 26.44
C GLY A 108 1.23 5.48 27.46
N GLY A 109 1.20 6.82 27.39
CA GLY A 109 1.77 7.72 28.40
C GLY A 109 0.82 8.11 29.54
N ALA A 110 -0.43 7.62 29.51
CA ALA A 110 -1.46 7.92 30.52
C ALA A 110 -1.56 6.86 31.64
N THR A 111 -0.57 5.99 31.77
CA THR A 111 -0.41 5.03 32.89
C THR A 111 0.85 5.35 33.68
#